data_AF-A0A6I3EVS9-F1
#
_entry.id   AF-A0A6I3EVS9-F1
#
_cell.length_a   1.000
_cell.length_b   1.000
_cell.length_c   1.000
_cell.angle_alpha   90.00
_cell.angle_beta   90.00
_cell.angle_gamma   90.00
#
_symmetry.space_group_name_H-M   'P 1'
#
loop_
_entity.id
_entity.type
_entity.pdbx_description
1 polymer ?
#
loop_
_entity_poly.entity_id
_entity_poly.type
_entity_poly.pdbx_seq_one_letter_code
_entity_poly.pdbx_strand_id
1 'polypeptide(L)'
;MSTSNGEAAITAENVWKTFRVFTDRSTTLKQVIVKKGKGNKFEEFWALKDVSFEVPKGTTFGIIGGNGAGKSTMLKVLSRILVPDKGTVVTRGKMSSLLELGAGFHPELTGRENVFLNGSILGMSKATLKARFDDILAFSGMEKFIDNPVKTYSSGMYARLGFSVAVHVDPEILLVDEVLAVGDEQFQRRCHEKMAEIRADGRTVVFVSHGLGHVQNLCDEAMWLDHGQVQAIGGVSDVVDQYLASVESQYRVDGTGRKRSGSGEAEVVARLEHGGSGHSLVTGQPVDVRFKWVAHEPIDDALFSCFITSVEGHTISGAVSTFQLPVQRLEGEGELVYRIPALPLLPGTYHLAAALGARHSGHVYDSSPDMAVFDVVPGAHHRGDWGHVTLNGTWHVEPKGDAS
;
A
#
# COMPACT_ATOMS: atom_id res chain seq x y z
N MET A 1 -5.41 20.01 -25.43
CA MET A 1 -5.21 19.05 -26.54
C MET A 1 -3.81 19.25 -27.10
N SER A 2 -2.83 18.55 -26.55
CA SER A 2 -1.48 18.47 -27.10
C SER A 2 -1.21 16.99 -27.35
N THR A 3 -1.61 16.51 -28.53
CA THR A 3 -1.25 15.17 -29.01
C THR A 3 0.22 15.21 -29.40
N SER A 4 1.10 14.74 -28.51
CA SER A 4 2.44 14.35 -28.91
C SER A 4 2.30 13.25 -29.98
N ASN A 5 2.94 13.47 -31.11
CA ASN A 5 2.76 12.70 -32.34
C ASN A 5 3.57 11.38 -32.28
N GLY A 6 3.34 10.58 -31.23
CA GLY A 6 3.96 9.28 -31.00
C GLY A 6 2.93 8.15 -31.06
N GLU A 7 3.30 7.00 -31.62
CA GLU A 7 2.41 5.84 -31.67
C GLU A 7 2.12 5.32 -30.26
N ALA A 8 0.84 5.19 -29.89
CA ALA A 8 0.45 4.67 -28.59
C ALA A 8 0.68 3.15 -28.46
N ALA A 9 1.34 2.71 -27.39
CA ALA A 9 1.53 1.31 -27.05
C ALA A 9 0.24 0.68 -26.48
N ILE A 10 -0.51 1.46 -25.72
CA ILE A 10 -1.80 1.08 -25.14
C ILE A 10 -2.81 2.19 -25.41
N THR A 11 -4.00 1.82 -25.87
CA THR A 11 -5.15 2.71 -26.01
C THR A 11 -6.32 2.09 -25.26
N ALA A 12 -6.88 2.78 -24.28
CA ALA A 12 -8.10 2.40 -23.57
C ALA A 12 -9.19 3.43 -23.89
N GLU A 13 -10.34 2.96 -24.37
CA GLU A 13 -11.46 3.80 -24.80
C GLU A 13 -12.73 3.40 -24.04
N ASN A 14 -13.28 4.35 -23.29
CA ASN A 14 -14.54 4.26 -22.55
C ASN A 14 -14.66 2.96 -21.76
N VAL A 15 -13.63 2.59 -20.99
CA VAL A 15 -13.56 1.32 -20.28
C VAL A 15 -14.45 1.35 -19.03
N TRP A 16 -15.35 0.37 -18.93
CA TRP A 16 -16.19 0.15 -17.75
C TRP A 16 -15.96 -1.25 -17.18
N LYS A 17 -15.93 -1.35 -15.84
CA LYS A 17 -15.89 -2.64 -15.15
C LYS A 17 -16.74 -2.62 -13.88
N THR A 18 -17.66 -3.58 -13.78
CA THR A 18 -18.52 -3.79 -12.60
C THR A 18 -18.27 -5.14 -11.95
N PHE A 19 -18.52 -5.21 -10.65
CA PHE A 19 -18.52 -6.42 -9.85
C PHE A 19 -19.80 -6.52 -9.04
N ARG A 20 -20.28 -7.74 -8.81
CA ARG A 20 -21.41 -7.98 -7.91
C ARG A 20 -20.88 -8.24 -6.50
N VAL A 21 -21.20 -7.35 -5.57
CA VAL A 21 -20.88 -7.48 -4.15
C VAL A 21 -22.07 -8.12 -3.45
N PHE A 22 -21.87 -9.31 -2.90
CA PHE A 22 -22.89 -10.02 -2.13
C PHE A 22 -22.76 -9.62 -0.66
N THR A 23 -23.75 -8.88 -0.15
CA THR A 23 -23.76 -8.31 1.21
C THR A 23 -24.08 -9.35 2.29
N ASP A 24 -24.39 -10.60 1.94
CA ASP A 24 -24.90 -11.59 2.88
C ASP A 24 -24.38 -13.00 2.54
N ARG A 25 -23.22 -13.37 3.13
CA ARG A 25 -22.73 -14.77 3.08
C ARG A 25 -23.53 -15.59 4.10
N SER A 26 -24.65 -16.17 3.69
CA SER A 26 -25.36 -17.15 4.52
C SER A 26 -24.48 -18.39 4.71
N THR A 27 -23.91 -18.58 5.90
CA THR A 27 -23.01 -19.69 6.25
C THR A 27 -23.73 -21.00 6.59
N THR A 28 -25.07 -21.03 6.56
CA THR A 28 -25.84 -22.22 6.96
C THR A 28 -26.89 -22.65 5.94
N LEU A 29 -26.98 -23.97 5.73
CA LEU A 29 -27.98 -24.65 4.88
C LEU A 29 -29.43 -24.24 5.22
N LYS A 30 -29.73 -23.94 6.49
CA LYS A 30 -31.05 -23.46 6.93
C LYS A 30 -31.40 -22.09 6.33
N GLN A 31 -30.44 -21.17 6.19
CA GLN A 31 -30.67 -19.85 5.60
C GLN A 31 -30.87 -19.91 4.08
N VAL A 32 -30.22 -20.85 3.39
CA VAL A 32 -30.39 -21.09 1.94
C VAL A 32 -31.81 -21.55 1.60
N ILE A 33 -32.43 -22.38 2.46
CA ILE A 33 -33.81 -22.85 2.28
C ILE A 33 -34.82 -21.72 2.54
N VAL A 34 -34.59 -20.88 3.55
CA VAL A 34 -35.46 -19.73 3.87
C VAL A 34 -35.37 -18.62 2.81
N LYS A 35 -34.20 -18.42 2.19
CA LYS A 35 -33.99 -17.40 1.14
C LYS A 35 -34.37 -17.86 -0.27
N LYS A 36 -34.80 -19.10 -0.47
CA LYS A 36 -35.13 -19.67 -1.80
C LYS A 36 -36.27 -18.94 -2.56
N GLY A 37 -36.96 -18.00 -1.91
CA GLY A 37 -37.98 -17.12 -2.52
C GLY A 37 -37.66 -15.61 -2.51
N LYS A 38 -36.52 -15.18 -1.94
CA LYS A 38 -36.07 -13.78 -1.97
C LYS A 38 -34.69 -13.76 -2.59
N GLY A 39 -34.61 -13.39 -3.88
CA GLY A 39 -33.37 -13.40 -4.67
C GLY A 39 -32.18 -12.80 -3.90
N ASN A 40 -31.00 -13.37 -4.08
CA ASN A 40 -29.77 -12.87 -3.47
C ASN A 40 -29.64 -11.37 -3.78
N LYS A 41 -29.74 -10.53 -2.74
CA LYS A 41 -29.45 -9.11 -2.86
C LYS A 41 -27.94 -8.98 -3.14
N PHE A 42 -27.61 -8.46 -4.31
CA PHE A 42 -26.26 -8.05 -4.66
C PHE A 42 -26.29 -6.55 -4.94
N GLU A 43 -25.22 -5.87 -4.59
CA GLU A 43 -24.98 -4.50 -5.00
C GLU A 43 -23.97 -4.51 -6.16
N GLU A 44 -24.20 -3.66 -7.16
CA GLU A 44 -23.26 -3.48 -8.27
C GLU A 44 -22.21 -2.45 -7.88
N PHE A 45 -20.96 -2.89 -7.80
CA PHE A 45 -19.80 -2.05 -7.55
C PHE A 45 -19.06 -1.79 -8.86
N TRP A 46 -19.15 -0.56 -9.34
CA TRP A 46 -18.42 -0.09 -10.51
C TRP A 46 -16.98 0.26 -10.15
N ALA A 47 -16.06 -0.65 -10.44
CA ALA A 47 -14.64 -0.48 -10.20
C ALA A 47 -13.94 0.43 -11.23
N LEU A 48 -14.44 0.46 -12.48
CA LEU A 48 -14.01 1.38 -13.53
C LEU A 48 -15.24 1.97 -14.22
N LYS A 49 -15.23 3.27 -14.48
CA LYS A 49 -16.33 4.05 -15.06
C LYS A 49 -15.76 4.99 -16.11
N ASP A 50 -16.06 4.70 -17.36
CA ASP A 50 -15.71 5.54 -18.52
C ASP A 50 -14.23 5.93 -18.61
N VAL A 51 -13.33 4.99 -18.32
CA VAL A 51 -11.90 5.30 -18.29
C VAL A 51 -11.35 5.29 -19.71
N SER A 52 -10.78 6.42 -20.14
CA SER A 52 -10.14 6.58 -21.44
C SER A 52 -8.75 7.21 -21.28
N PHE A 53 -7.72 6.59 -21.87
CA PHE A 53 -6.34 7.09 -21.86
C PHE A 53 -5.48 6.39 -22.90
N GLU A 54 -4.33 6.98 -23.20
CA GLU A 54 -3.31 6.43 -24.07
C GLU A 54 -1.96 6.39 -23.34
N VAL A 55 -1.17 5.35 -23.61
CA VAL A 55 0.22 5.24 -23.14
C VAL A 55 1.13 5.29 -24.36
N PRO A 56 1.94 6.36 -24.52
CA PRO A 56 2.88 6.44 -25.64
C PRO A 56 3.94 5.34 -25.57
N LYS A 57 4.42 4.85 -26.73
CA LYS A 57 5.54 3.89 -26.78
C LYS A 57 6.79 4.47 -26.12
N GLY A 58 7.49 3.63 -25.36
CA GLY A 58 8.76 3.97 -24.70
C GLY A 58 8.62 4.91 -23.50
N THR A 59 7.40 5.15 -23.04
CA THR A 59 7.10 5.96 -21.86
C THR A 59 6.94 5.07 -20.64
N THR A 60 7.42 5.54 -19.48
CA THR A 60 7.04 4.96 -18.19
C THR A 60 5.80 5.70 -17.67
N PHE A 61 4.66 5.02 -17.61
CA PHE A 61 3.36 5.59 -17.29
C PHE A 61 2.87 5.12 -15.92
N GLY A 62 2.64 6.05 -15.00
CA GLY A 62 2.13 5.77 -13.65
C GLY A 62 0.61 5.74 -13.57
N ILE A 63 0.04 4.83 -12.77
CA ILE A 63 -1.37 4.88 -12.35
C ILE A 63 -1.42 5.08 -10.84
N ILE A 64 -1.87 6.26 -10.42
CA ILE A 64 -1.94 6.67 -9.01
C ILE A 64 -3.39 6.83 -8.54
N GLY A 65 -3.57 6.92 -7.23
CA GLY A 65 -4.88 7.13 -6.59
C GLY A 65 -4.98 6.43 -5.24
N GLY A 66 -6.03 6.74 -4.48
CA GLY A 66 -6.28 6.16 -3.16
C GLY A 66 -6.62 4.66 -3.18
N ASN A 67 -6.81 4.09 -1.99
CA ASN A 67 -7.31 2.72 -1.86
C ASN A 67 -8.74 2.62 -2.43
N GLY A 68 -9.01 1.56 -3.18
CA GLY A 68 -10.31 1.37 -3.83
C GLY A 68 -10.55 2.24 -5.07
N ALA A 69 -9.57 3.02 -5.53
CA ALA A 69 -9.70 3.87 -6.73
C ALA A 69 -9.92 3.10 -8.04
N GLY A 70 -9.59 1.79 -8.08
CA GLY A 70 -9.72 0.96 -9.28
C GLY A 70 -8.40 0.58 -9.96
N LYS A 71 -7.25 0.95 -9.39
CA LYS A 71 -5.90 0.71 -9.97
C LYS A 71 -5.62 -0.75 -10.32
N SER A 72 -5.81 -1.67 -9.37
CA SER A 72 -5.59 -3.11 -9.60
C SER A 72 -6.59 -3.70 -10.59
N THR A 73 -7.82 -3.16 -10.64
CA THR A 73 -8.81 -3.55 -11.67
C THR A 73 -8.37 -3.07 -13.04
N MET A 74 -7.88 -1.83 -13.16
CA MET A 74 -7.31 -1.32 -14.41
C MET A 74 -6.15 -2.17 -14.87
N LEU A 75 -5.21 -2.50 -13.99
CA LEU A 75 -4.05 -3.31 -14.33
C LEU A 75 -4.46 -4.71 -14.83
N LYS A 76 -5.47 -5.33 -14.21
CA LYS A 76 -6.05 -6.61 -14.66
C LYS A 76 -6.79 -6.51 -16.00
N VAL A 77 -7.40 -5.37 -16.29
CA VAL A 77 -8.03 -5.12 -17.59
C VAL A 77 -6.96 -4.92 -18.67
N LEU A 78 -5.90 -4.15 -18.38
CA LEU A 78 -4.76 -3.98 -19.29
C LEU A 78 -4.06 -5.30 -19.60
N SER A 79 -3.84 -6.14 -18.59
CA SER A 79 -3.23 -7.47 -18.75
C SER A 79 -4.15 -8.52 -19.38
N ARG A 80 -5.39 -8.16 -19.72
CA ARG A 80 -6.44 -9.05 -20.26
C ARG A 80 -6.84 -10.21 -19.35
N ILE A 81 -6.48 -10.16 -18.07
CA ILE A 81 -6.99 -11.09 -17.05
C ILE A 81 -8.49 -10.86 -16.84
N LEU A 82 -8.93 -9.60 -16.89
CA LEU A 82 -10.33 -9.22 -16.85
C LEU A 82 -10.75 -8.59 -18.17
N VAL A 83 -11.91 -9.01 -18.67
CA VAL A 83 -12.56 -8.37 -19.83
C VAL A 83 -13.42 -7.20 -19.32
N PRO A 84 -13.31 -6.01 -19.92
CA PRO A 84 -14.18 -4.89 -19.56
C PRO A 84 -15.64 -5.18 -19.94
N ASP A 85 -16.58 -4.63 -19.18
CA ASP A 85 -18.02 -4.81 -19.45
C ASP A 85 -18.50 -3.89 -20.58
N LYS A 86 -17.83 -2.74 -20.77
CA LYS A 86 -17.99 -1.83 -21.91
C LYS A 86 -16.65 -1.19 -22.24
N GLY A 87 -16.53 -0.65 -23.47
CA GLY A 87 -15.29 -0.04 -23.96
C GLY A 87 -14.33 -1.05 -24.54
N THR A 88 -13.13 -0.59 -24.90
CA THR A 88 -12.11 -1.42 -25.55
C THR A 88 -10.72 -1.05 -25.04
N VAL A 89 -9.85 -2.05 -24.94
CA VAL A 89 -8.42 -1.89 -24.68
C VAL A 89 -7.64 -2.52 -25.81
N VAL A 90 -6.82 -1.72 -26.48
CA VAL A 90 -5.92 -2.13 -27.56
C VAL A 90 -4.48 -2.02 -27.09
N THR A 91 -3.71 -3.09 -27.28
CA THR A 91 -2.29 -3.16 -26.93
C THR A 91 -1.48 -3.48 -28.18
N ARG A 92 -0.48 -2.64 -28.50
CA ARG A 92 0.37 -2.77 -29.70
C ARG A 92 1.78 -3.19 -29.30
N GLY A 93 2.00 -4.49 -29.20
CA GLY A 93 3.28 -5.10 -28.84
C GLY A 93 3.10 -6.29 -27.89
N LYS A 94 4.17 -7.04 -27.65
CA LYS A 94 4.19 -8.12 -26.66
C LYS A 94 4.15 -7.53 -25.24
N MET A 95 3.07 -7.82 -24.53
CA MET A 95 2.88 -7.41 -23.14
C MET A 95 3.27 -8.52 -22.17
N SER A 96 4.01 -8.16 -21.13
CA SER A 96 4.25 -9.01 -19.95
C SER A 96 3.76 -8.28 -18.70
N SER A 97 3.38 -9.03 -17.66
CA SER A 97 2.88 -8.47 -16.40
C SER A 97 3.52 -9.12 -15.19
N LEU A 98 3.93 -8.31 -14.23
CA LEU A 98 4.47 -8.72 -12.93
C LEU A 98 3.38 -8.89 -11.85
N LEU A 99 2.10 -8.80 -12.24
CA LEU A 99 0.92 -8.90 -11.36
C LEU A 99 0.87 -10.17 -10.50
N GLU A 100 1.32 -11.30 -11.06
CA GLU A 100 1.20 -12.60 -10.41
C GLU A 100 2.55 -13.32 -10.48
N LEU A 101 3.53 -12.84 -9.71
CA LEU A 101 4.86 -13.45 -9.63
C LEU A 101 4.74 -14.94 -9.31
N GLY A 102 5.31 -15.78 -10.18
CA GLY A 102 5.25 -17.23 -10.04
C GLY A 102 3.88 -17.84 -10.31
N ALA A 103 2.92 -17.12 -10.90
CA ALA A 103 1.73 -17.74 -11.46
C ALA A 103 2.12 -18.80 -12.50
N GLY A 104 1.59 -20.01 -12.33
CA GLY A 104 1.95 -21.15 -13.14
C GLY A 104 3.21 -21.89 -12.68
N PHE A 105 3.82 -21.55 -11.54
CA PHE A 105 4.75 -22.47 -10.90
C PHE A 105 4.04 -23.73 -10.42
N HIS A 106 4.69 -24.87 -10.64
CA HIS A 106 4.24 -26.17 -10.19
C HIS A 106 5.03 -26.56 -8.92
N PRO A 107 4.36 -26.79 -7.77
CA PRO A 107 5.03 -27.02 -6.48
C PRO A 107 5.97 -28.23 -6.45
N GLU A 108 5.63 -29.28 -7.21
CA GLU A 108 6.43 -30.51 -7.29
C GLU A 108 7.63 -30.40 -8.24
N LEU A 109 7.67 -29.39 -9.11
CA LEU A 109 8.79 -29.19 -10.03
C LEU A 109 9.91 -28.41 -9.34
N THR A 110 11.14 -28.64 -9.78
CA THR A 110 12.33 -27.88 -9.35
C THR A 110 12.22 -26.41 -9.76
N GLY A 111 12.99 -25.52 -9.12
CA GLY A 111 13.11 -24.13 -9.57
C GLY A 111 13.52 -24.02 -11.03
N ARG A 112 14.46 -24.86 -11.48
CA ARG A 112 14.91 -24.93 -12.88
C ARG A 112 13.75 -25.22 -13.81
N GLU A 113 13.00 -26.28 -13.57
CA GLU A 113 11.85 -26.66 -14.39
C GLU A 113 10.77 -25.56 -14.38
N ASN A 114 10.58 -24.91 -13.23
CA ASN A 114 9.67 -23.79 -13.09
C ASN A 114 10.09 -22.55 -13.87
N VAL A 115 11.40 -22.26 -14.01
CA VAL A 115 11.91 -21.22 -14.91
C VAL A 115 11.48 -21.49 -16.35
N PHE A 116 11.65 -22.73 -16.82
CA PHE A 116 11.24 -23.10 -18.17
C PHE A 116 9.71 -23.07 -18.36
N LEU A 117 8.95 -23.55 -17.39
CA LEU A 117 7.49 -23.56 -17.41
C LEU A 117 6.93 -22.14 -17.42
N ASN A 118 7.27 -21.34 -16.42
CA ASN A 118 6.77 -19.96 -16.28
C ASN A 118 7.24 -19.08 -17.43
N GLY A 119 8.50 -19.20 -17.86
CA GLY A 119 8.98 -18.45 -19.02
C GLY A 119 8.24 -18.80 -20.31
N SER A 120 7.85 -20.07 -20.49
CA SER A 120 7.03 -20.47 -21.65
C SER A 120 5.61 -19.90 -21.56
N ILE A 121 5.01 -19.85 -20.37
CA ILE A 121 3.72 -19.19 -20.11
C ILE A 121 3.80 -17.69 -20.46
N LEU A 122 4.92 -17.06 -20.12
CA LEU A 122 5.21 -15.66 -20.45
C LEU A 122 5.65 -15.44 -21.92
N GLY A 123 5.57 -16.48 -22.76
CA GLY A 123 5.79 -16.38 -24.21
C GLY A 123 7.25 -16.46 -24.67
N MET A 124 8.18 -16.89 -23.82
CA MET A 124 9.57 -17.13 -24.22
C MET A 124 9.72 -18.48 -24.94
N SER A 125 10.50 -18.49 -26.02
CA SER A 125 10.88 -19.74 -26.68
C SER A 125 11.84 -20.55 -25.80
N LYS A 126 11.86 -21.87 -25.94
CA LYS A 126 12.82 -22.74 -25.24
C LYS A 126 14.28 -22.34 -25.50
N ALA A 127 14.59 -21.86 -26.71
CA ALA A 127 15.93 -21.38 -27.07
C ALA A 127 16.30 -20.10 -26.31
N THR A 128 15.38 -19.13 -26.25
CA THR A 128 15.53 -17.89 -25.47
C THR A 128 15.74 -18.20 -24.00
N LEU A 129 14.90 -19.08 -23.43
CA LEU A 129 15.00 -19.51 -22.04
C LEU A 129 16.36 -20.14 -21.72
N LYS A 130 16.87 -21.02 -22.59
CA LYS A 130 18.18 -21.63 -22.42
C LYS A 130 19.31 -20.59 -22.45
N ALA A 131 19.21 -19.59 -23.32
CA ALA A 131 20.20 -18.52 -23.43
C ALA A 131 20.18 -17.55 -22.24
N ARG A 132 19.01 -17.34 -21.61
CA ARG A 132 18.81 -16.42 -20.47
C ARG A 132 18.88 -17.11 -19.10
N PHE A 133 18.96 -18.44 -19.06
CA PHE A 133 18.83 -19.20 -17.83
C PHE A 133 19.86 -18.78 -16.77
N ASP A 134 21.13 -18.63 -17.18
CA ASP A 134 22.21 -18.26 -16.26
C ASP A 134 22.04 -16.83 -15.73
N ASP A 135 21.54 -15.90 -16.56
CA ASP A 135 21.22 -14.53 -16.15
C ASP A 135 20.07 -14.51 -15.14
N ILE A 136 19.00 -15.27 -15.41
CA ILE A 136 17.86 -15.44 -14.49
C ILE A 136 18.34 -16.02 -13.16
N LEU A 137 19.19 -17.04 -13.21
CA LEU A 137 19.72 -17.70 -12.02
C LEU A 137 20.58 -16.75 -11.18
N ALA A 138 21.53 -16.06 -11.81
CA ALA A 138 22.41 -15.09 -11.15
C ALA A 138 21.64 -13.90 -10.55
N PHE A 139 20.65 -13.38 -11.27
CA PHE A 139 19.78 -12.31 -10.79
C PHE A 139 18.98 -12.78 -9.57
N SER A 140 18.41 -13.99 -9.64
CA SER A 140 17.62 -14.58 -8.56
C SER A 140 18.44 -14.88 -7.30
N GLY A 141 19.75 -15.13 -7.42
CA GLY A 141 20.63 -15.57 -6.35
C GLY A 141 20.23 -16.94 -5.76
N MET A 142 19.68 -17.82 -6.61
CA MET A 142 19.11 -19.12 -6.24
C MET A 142 19.99 -20.31 -6.66
N GLU A 143 21.27 -20.09 -6.96
CA GLU A 143 22.21 -21.08 -7.53
C GLU A 143 22.21 -22.39 -6.74
N LYS A 144 22.17 -22.29 -5.40
CA LYS A 144 22.21 -23.46 -4.49
C LYS A 144 20.88 -24.19 -4.36
N PHE A 145 19.77 -23.55 -4.72
CA PHE A 145 18.41 -24.05 -4.46
C PHE A 145 17.62 -24.33 -5.74
N ILE A 146 18.16 -23.99 -6.91
CA ILE A 146 17.45 -24.04 -8.19
C ILE A 146 16.98 -25.46 -8.56
N ASP A 147 17.69 -26.49 -8.11
CA ASP A 147 17.33 -27.89 -8.36
C ASP A 147 16.47 -28.51 -7.25
N ASN A 148 16.06 -27.73 -6.25
CA ASN A 148 15.09 -28.16 -5.23
C ASN A 148 13.64 -27.88 -5.70
N PRO A 149 12.66 -28.73 -5.31
CA PRO A 149 11.24 -28.49 -5.59
C PRO A 149 10.73 -27.16 -5.02
N VAL A 150 9.95 -26.40 -5.79
CA VAL A 150 9.49 -25.06 -5.40
C VAL A 150 8.62 -25.07 -4.13
N LYS A 151 7.93 -26.17 -3.81
CA LYS A 151 7.21 -26.31 -2.53
C LYS A 151 8.08 -26.18 -1.28
N THR A 152 9.40 -26.31 -1.42
CA THR A 152 10.38 -26.15 -0.34
C THR A 152 10.88 -24.71 -0.18
N TYR A 153 10.51 -23.81 -1.10
CA TYR A 153 10.99 -22.44 -1.10
C TYR A 153 10.27 -21.63 -0.04
N SER A 154 10.98 -20.68 0.56
CA SER A 154 10.33 -19.61 1.31
C SER A 154 9.52 -18.72 0.36
N SER A 155 8.60 -17.92 0.91
CA SER A 155 7.86 -16.92 0.12
C SER A 155 8.78 -15.94 -0.61
N GLY A 156 9.90 -15.53 0.01
CA GLY A 156 10.90 -14.68 -0.60
C GLY A 156 11.63 -15.36 -1.77
N MET A 157 12.02 -16.62 -1.62
CA MET A 157 12.64 -17.41 -2.70
C MET A 157 11.69 -17.61 -3.88
N TYR A 158 10.42 -17.90 -3.60
CA TYR A 158 9.37 -18.05 -4.61
C TYR A 158 9.21 -16.77 -5.43
N ALA A 159 9.05 -15.63 -4.75
CA ALA A 159 8.88 -14.34 -5.40
C ALA A 159 10.13 -13.88 -6.14
N ARG A 160 11.32 -14.08 -5.58
CA ARG A 160 12.60 -13.78 -6.26
C ARG A 160 12.70 -14.53 -7.57
N LEU A 161 12.44 -15.83 -7.60
CA LEU A 161 12.51 -16.62 -8.83
C LEU A 161 11.46 -16.15 -9.84
N GLY A 162 10.20 -15.96 -9.42
CA GLY A 162 9.13 -15.47 -10.28
C GLY A 162 9.46 -14.12 -10.90
N PHE A 163 9.97 -13.19 -10.10
CA PHE A 163 10.41 -11.87 -10.56
C PHE A 163 11.58 -11.98 -11.55
N SER A 164 12.57 -12.79 -11.22
CA SER A 164 13.77 -12.99 -12.05
C SER A 164 13.41 -13.49 -13.44
N VAL A 165 12.50 -14.47 -13.54
CA VAL A 165 12.01 -14.95 -14.84
C VAL A 165 11.30 -13.81 -15.58
N ALA A 166 10.41 -13.10 -14.91
CA ALA A 166 9.53 -12.13 -15.55
C ALA A 166 10.26 -10.86 -16.07
N VAL A 167 11.32 -10.39 -15.39
CA VAL A 167 12.13 -9.24 -15.85
C VAL A 167 13.16 -9.60 -16.93
N HIS A 168 13.42 -10.89 -17.14
CA HIS A 168 14.24 -11.39 -18.25
C HIS A 168 13.40 -11.84 -19.45
N VAL A 169 12.06 -11.72 -19.36
CA VAL A 169 11.23 -11.63 -20.55
C VAL A 169 11.66 -10.37 -21.29
N ASP A 170 11.68 -10.41 -22.62
CA ASP A 170 11.93 -9.24 -23.47
C ASP A 170 10.59 -8.66 -23.99
N PRO A 171 9.72 -8.06 -23.14
CA PRO A 171 8.47 -7.48 -23.61
C PRO A 171 8.68 -6.09 -24.21
N GLU A 172 7.77 -5.70 -25.09
CA GLU A 172 7.65 -4.32 -25.58
C GLU A 172 6.88 -3.45 -24.58
N ILE A 173 5.98 -4.07 -23.80
CA ILE A 173 5.15 -3.45 -22.78
C ILE A 173 5.25 -4.24 -21.48
N LEU A 174 5.71 -3.63 -20.40
CA LEU A 174 5.81 -4.25 -19.08
C LEU A 174 4.79 -3.60 -18.12
N LEU A 175 3.88 -4.41 -17.57
CA LEU A 175 3.01 -4.00 -16.48
C LEU A 175 3.65 -4.37 -15.15
N VAL A 176 3.80 -3.40 -14.26
CA VAL A 176 4.39 -3.57 -12.94
C VAL A 176 3.38 -3.16 -11.89
N ASP A 177 2.99 -4.11 -11.06
CA ASP A 177 2.28 -3.83 -9.80
C ASP A 177 3.31 -3.66 -8.68
N GLU A 178 2.88 -3.15 -7.54
CA GLU A 178 3.63 -2.77 -6.33
C GLU A 178 4.50 -3.87 -5.66
N VAL A 179 4.74 -4.95 -6.38
CA VAL A 179 5.53 -6.13 -6.03
C VAL A 179 7.04 -5.87 -6.12
N LEU A 180 7.48 -4.66 -6.50
CA LEU A 180 8.91 -4.29 -6.47
C LEU A 180 9.49 -4.35 -5.04
N ALA A 181 8.66 -4.31 -4.00
CA ALA A 181 9.10 -4.40 -2.60
C ALA A 181 9.38 -5.83 -2.11
N VAL A 182 9.26 -6.86 -2.97
CA VAL A 182 9.50 -8.25 -2.53
C VAL A 182 10.97 -8.62 -2.60
N GLY A 183 11.51 -9.12 -1.50
CA GLY A 183 12.91 -9.55 -1.37
C GLY A 183 13.63 -8.83 -0.24
N ASP A 184 14.92 -9.12 -0.09
CA ASP A 184 15.83 -8.33 0.75
C ASP A 184 16.24 -7.04 0.03
N GLU A 185 16.85 -6.10 0.76
CA GLU A 185 17.31 -4.81 0.22
C GLU A 185 18.26 -4.98 -0.99
N GLN A 186 19.09 -6.02 -0.96
CA GLN A 186 20.01 -6.32 -2.06
C GLN A 186 19.24 -6.69 -3.33
N PHE A 187 18.21 -7.52 -3.23
CA PHE A 187 17.36 -7.90 -4.35
C PHE A 187 16.53 -6.71 -4.84
N GLN A 188 15.95 -5.92 -3.94
CA GLN A 188 15.21 -4.69 -4.31
C GLN A 188 16.08 -3.74 -5.13
N ARG A 189 17.34 -3.53 -4.71
CA ARG A 189 18.29 -2.71 -5.47
C ARG A 189 18.52 -3.26 -6.89
N ARG A 190 18.70 -4.57 -7.04
CA ARG A 190 18.82 -5.22 -8.37
C ARG A 190 17.56 -5.02 -9.21
N CYS A 191 16.37 -5.08 -8.59
CA CYS A 191 15.11 -4.79 -9.28
C CYS A 191 15.06 -3.35 -9.80
N HIS A 192 15.46 -2.37 -8.99
CA HIS A 192 15.52 -0.97 -9.41
C HIS A 192 16.51 -0.74 -10.56
N GLU A 193 17.71 -1.30 -10.47
CA GLU A 193 18.72 -1.24 -11.54
C GLU A 193 18.16 -1.86 -12.83
N LYS A 194 17.48 -3.01 -12.73
CA LYS A 194 16.87 -3.67 -13.89
C LYS A 194 15.71 -2.88 -14.52
N MET A 195 14.89 -2.23 -13.70
CA MET A 195 13.82 -1.35 -14.22
C MET A 195 14.41 -0.14 -14.94
N ALA A 196 15.51 0.43 -14.43
CA ALA A 196 16.20 1.53 -15.10
C ALA A 196 16.80 1.11 -16.46
N GLU A 197 17.37 -0.10 -16.56
CA GLU A 197 17.81 -0.68 -17.85
C GLU A 197 16.65 -0.83 -18.84
N ILE A 198 15.53 -1.42 -18.41
CA ILE A 198 14.32 -1.61 -19.24
C ILE A 198 13.81 -0.28 -19.79
N ARG A 199 13.84 0.77 -18.96
CA ARG A 199 13.49 2.14 -19.37
C ARG A 199 14.50 2.70 -20.37
N ALA A 200 15.80 2.54 -20.12
CA ALA A 200 16.86 3.02 -21.02
C ALA A 200 16.81 2.36 -22.40
N ASP A 201 16.37 1.10 -22.47
CA ASP A 201 16.13 0.36 -23.71
C ASP A 201 14.91 0.88 -24.51
N GLY A 202 14.18 1.86 -24.00
CA GLY A 202 13.01 2.45 -24.67
C GLY A 202 11.76 1.56 -24.63
N ARG A 203 11.68 0.61 -23.69
CA ARG A 203 10.49 -0.22 -23.50
C ARG A 203 9.38 0.59 -22.82
N THR A 204 8.13 0.25 -23.12
CA THR A 204 6.98 0.89 -22.47
C THR A 204 6.74 0.22 -21.13
N VAL A 205 6.61 1.00 -20.05
CA VAL A 205 6.35 0.47 -18.71
C VAL A 205 5.09 1.11 -18.16
N VAL A 206 4.16 0.31 -17.63
CA VAL A 206 3.02 0.83 -16.85
C VAL A 206 3.22 0.43 -15.41
N PHE A 207 3.31 1.43 -14.54
CA PHE A 207 3.63 1.27 -13.14
C PHE A 207 2.42 1.62 -12.27
N VAL A 208 2.00 0.70 -11.40
CA VAL A 208 0.93 0.94 -10.42
C VAL A 208 1.51 0.92 -9.03
N SER A 209 1.39 2.03 -8.30
CA SER A 209 1.82 2.10 -6.91
C SER A 209 1.00 3.14 -6.13
N HIS A 210 0.89 2.95 -4.82
CA HIS A 210 0.44 4.01 -3.90
C HIS A 210 1.61 4.86 -3.37
N GLY A 211 2.86 4.44 -3.58
CA GLY A 211 4.06 5.19 -3.22
C GLY A 211 4.37 6.30 -4.23
N LEU A 212 3.89 7.51 -3.96
CA LEU A 212 4.06 8.67 -4.85
C LEU A 212 5.52 8.98 -5.18
N GLY A 213 6.44 8.79 -4.24
CA GLY A 213 7.87 9.01 -4.47
C GLY A 213 8.46 8.08 -5.54
N HIS A 214 8.04 6.82 -5.59
CA HIS A 214 8.47 5.90 -6.65
C HIS A 214 7.90 6.30 -8.00
N VAL A 215 6.63 6.72 -8.03
CA VAL A 215 5.98 7.17 -9.26
C VAL A 215 6.69 8.41 -9.81
N GLN A 216 6.95 9.42 -8.97
CA GLN A 216 7.67 10.63 -9.36
C GLN A 216 9.08 10.35 -9.89
N ASN A 217 9.79 9.38 -9.30
CA ASN A 217 11.16 9.06 -9.70
C ASN A 217 11.26 8.21 -10.97
N LEU A 218 10.25 7.36 -11.23
CA LEU A 218 10.31 6.35 -12.31
C LEU A 218 9.48 6.71 -13.53
N CYS A 219 8.36 7.42 -13.36
CA CYS A 219 7.41 7.67 -14.43
C CYS A 219 7.67 9.01 -15.12
N ASP A 220 7.41 9.05 -16.43
CA ASP A 220 7.46 10.29 -17.21
C ASP A 220 6.07 10.97 -17.20
N GLU A 221 5.02 10.16 -17.32
CA GLU A 221 3.60 10.57 -17.28
C GLU A 221 2.84 9.75 -16.24
N ALA A 222 1.69 10.25 -15.78
CA ALA A 222 0.81 9.53 -14.88
C ALA A 222 -0.68 9.82 -15.14
N MET A 223 -1.51 8.90 -14.67
CA MET A 223 -2.95 9.04 -14.53
C MET A 223 -3.34 8.95 -13.07
N TRP A 224 -4.12 9.92 -12.59
CA TRP A 224 -4.79 9.84 -11.30
C TRP A 224 -6.20 9.26 -11.49
N LEU A 225 -6.41 8.10 -10.89
CA LEU A 225 -7.70 7.42 -10.80
C LEU A 225 -8.34 7.68 -9.43
N ASP A 226 -9.62 8.01 -9.40
CA ASP A 226 -10.43 8.11 -8.20
C ASP A 226 -11.83 7.52 -8.41
N HIS A 227 -12.24 6.64 -7.49
CA HIS A 227 -13.52 5.90 -7.55
C HIS A 227 -13.90 5.37 -8.96
N GLY A 228 -12.92 4.83 -9.66
CA GLY A 228 -13.05 4.24 -10.99
C GLY A 228 -13.05 5.24 -12.15
N GLN A 229 -12.83 6.53 -11.90
CA GLN A 229 -12.83 7.59 -12.90
C GLN A 229 -11.47 8.29 -12.98
N VAL A 230 -11.12 8.76 -14.17
CA VAL A 230 -9.91 9.55 -14.40
C VAL A 230 -10.14 10.98 -13.93
N GLN A 231 -9.29 11.46 -13.03
CA GLN A 231 -9.33 12.84 -12.55
C GLN A 231 -8.31 13.73 -13.27
N ALA A 232 -7.11 13.21 -13.54
CA ALA A 232 -6.05 13.90 -14.26
C ALA A 232 -5.15 12.92 -15.01
N ILE A 233 -4.62 13.35 -16.16
CA ILE A 233 -3.59 12.66 -16.95
C ILE A 233 -2.60 13.71 -17.47
N GLY A 234 -1.30 13.42 -17.39
CA GLY A 234 -0.26 14.31 -17.90
C GLY A 234 1.11 13.98 -17.33
N GLY A 235 1.99 14.98 -17.29
CA GLY A 235 3.32 14.85 -16.68
C GLY A 235 3.22 14.42 -15.22
N VAL A 236 4.12 13.54 -14.79
CA VAL A 236 4.04 12.90 -13.47
C VAL A 236 3.98 13.91 -12.31
N SER A 237 4.77 14.98 -12.36
CA SER A 237 4.82 16.00 -11.31
C SER A 237 3.47 16.72 -11.17
N ASP A 238 2.90 17.20 -12.27
CA ASP A 238 1.64 17.93 -12.26
C ASP A 238 0.47 17.07 -11.76
N VAL A 239 0.47 15.77 -12.11
CA VAL A 239 -0.60 14.84 -11.70
C VAL A 239 -0.47 14.47 -10.23
N VAL A 240 0.77 14.27 -9.74
CA VAL A 240 1.01 14.02 -8.32
C VAL A 240 0.67 15.25 -7.47
N ASP A 241 1.00 16.46 -7.93
CA ASP A 241 0.65 17.70 -7.24
C ASP A 241 -0.88 17.89 -7.19
N GLN A 242 -1.59 17.61 -8.26
CA GLN A 242 -3.07 17.61 -8.27
C GLN A 242 -3.66 16.58 -7.31
N TYR A 243 -3.09 15.36 -7.27
CA TYR A 243 -3.53 14.34 -6.33
C TYR A 243 -3.30 14.79 -4.88
N LEU A 244 -2.10 15.28 -4.56
CA LEU A 244 -1.76 15.80 -3.23
C LEU A 244 -2.66 16.97 -2.85
N ALA A 245 -2.86 17.95 -3.75
CA ALA A 245 -3.76 19.07 -3.52
C ALA A 245 -5.21 18.61 -3.30
N SER A 246 -5.67 17.55 -3.98
CA SER A 246 -7.01 17.00 -3.76
C SER A 246 -7.14 16.38 -2.37
N VAL A 247 -6.12 15.65 -1.92
CA VAL A 247 -6.05 15.08 -0.58
C VAL A 247 -5.99 16.21 0.45
N GLU A 248 -5.21 17.25 0.19
CA GLU A 248 -5.11 18.44 1.03
C GLU A 248 -6.42 19.24 1.09
N SER A 249 -7.16 19.35 -0.01
CA SER A 249 -8.43 20.08 -0.08
C SER A 249 -9.57 19.42 0.68
N GLN A 250 -9.45 18.12 0.97
CA GLN A 250 -10.35 17.42 1.90
C GLN A 250 -10.13 17.85 3.35
N TYR A 251 -9.01 18.52 3.65
CA TYR A 251 -8.76 19.11 4.95
C TYR A 251 -9.25 20.56 4.99
N ARG A 252 -10.12 20.84 5.95
CA ARG A 252 -10.38 22.18 6.46
C ARG A 252 -9.17 22.65 7.26
N VAL A 253 -8.84 23.93 7.18
CA VAL A 253 -7.81 24.54 8.05
C VAL A 253 -8.53 25.25 9.20
N ASP A 254 -8.23 24.90 10.44
CA ASP A 254 -8.79 25.59 11.61
C ASP A 254 -8.10 26.93 11.89
N GLY A 255 -8.61 27.71 12.84
CA GLY A 255 -8.05 29.03 13.19
C GLY A 255 -6.60 28.99 13.74
N THR A 256 -6.03 27.81 13.97
CA THR A 256 -4.64 27.60 14.40
C THR A 256 -3.72 27.17 13.25
N GLY A 257 -4.26 27.03 12.03
CA GLY A 257 -3.51 26.54 10.86
C GLY A 257 -3.45 25.02 10.75
N ARG A 258 -4.16 24.27 11.59
CA ARG A 258 -4.16 22.80 11.59
C ARG A 258 -5.10 22.25 10.52
N LYS A 259 -4.62 21.26 9.75
CA LYS A 259 -5.41 20.52 8.76
C LYS A 259 -6.36 19.54 9.45
N ARG A 260 -7.65 19.58 9.11
CA ARG A 260 -8.72 18.76 9.69
C ARG A 260 -9.64 18.15 8.64
N SER A 261 -9.97 16.87 8.71
CA SER A 261 -10.97 16.22 7.85
C SER A 261 -12.09 15.60 8.69
N GLY A 262 -13.26 15.38 8.10
CA GLY A 262 -14.45 14.87 8.80
C GLY A 262 -15.66 15.79 8.68
N SER A 263 -16.81 15.33 9.19
CA SER A 263 -18.08 16.07 9.13
C SER A 263 -18.08 17.37 9.93
N GLY A 264 -17.28 17.44 11.00
CA GLY A 264 -17.26 18.55 11.94
C GLY A 264 -18.42 18.54 12.94
N GLU A 265 -19.18 17.45 13.07
CA GLU A 265 -20.23 17.31 14.10
C GLU A 265 -19.64 17.27 15.52
N ALA A 266 -18.38 16.83 15.63
CA ALA A 266 -17.55 17.02 16.80
C ALA A 266 -16.11 17.28 16.37
N GLU A 267 -15.36 17.97 17.23
CA GLU A 267 -13.96 18.30 17.04
C GLU A 267 -13.12 17.66 18.14
N VAL A 268 -11.91 17.22 17.81
CA VAL A 268 -10.97 16.64 18.77
C VAL A 268 -9.61 17.31 18.68
N VAL A 269 -8.96 17.49 19.82
CA VAL A 269 -7.56 17.92 19.93
C VAL A 269 -6.85 16.95 20.86
N ALA A 270 -5.69 16.44 20.43
CA ALA A 270 -4.84 15.60 21.26
C ALA A 270 -3.54 16.33 21.62
N ARG A 271 -3.09 16.17 22.86
CA ARG A 271 -1.80 16.68 23.34
C ARG A 271 -1.08 15.65 24.20
N LEU A 272 0.24 15.71 24.18
CA LEU A 272 1.10 14.88 25.03
C LEU A 272 1.35 15.61 26.35
N GLU A 273 1.18 14.90 27.47
CA GLU A 273 1.48 15.37 28.82
C GLU A 273 2.47 14.39 29.48
N HIS A 274 3.49 14.94 30.14
CA HIS A 274 4.47 14.18 30.90
C HIS A 274 4.86 14.91 32.19
N GLY A 275 5.33 14.18 33.19
CA GLY A 275 5.65 14.72 34.52
C GLY A 275 7.02 15.41 34.65
N GLY A 276 7.68 15.79 33.54
CA GLY A 276 9.06 16.30 33.53
C GLY A 276 9.16 17.78 33.15
N SER A 277 10.21 18.48 33.61
CA SER A 277 10.51 19.85 33.20
C SER A 277 11.27 19.86 31.88
N GLY A 278 10.57 19.98 30.75
CA GLY A 278 11.18 20.04 29.41
C GLY A 278 10.14 19.94 28.30
N HIS A 279 10.55 20.23 27.06
CA HIS A 279 9.70 20.09 25.85
C HIS A 279 9.85 18.73 25.16
N SER A 280 10.80 17.90 25.59
CA SER A 280 11.10 16.59 24.99
C SER A 280 10.60 15.46 25.89
N LEU A 281 10.06 14.42 25.25
CA LEU A 281 9.71 13.17 25.91
C LEU A 281 10.95 12.31 26.10
N VAL A 282 10.96 11.44 27.11
CA VAL A 282 12.10 10.59 27.43
C VAL A 282 11.73 9.14 27.20
N THR A 283 12.57 8.39 26.47
CA THR A 283 12.37 6.94 26.26
C THR A 283 12.16 6.22 27.58
N GLY A 284 11.12 5.39 27.66
CA GLY A 284 10.78 4.58 28.83
C GLY A 284 10.05 5.32 29.96
N GLN A 285 9.87 6.64 29.88
CA GLN A 285 9.07 7.40 30.85
C GLN A 285 7.57 7.34 30.50
N PRO A 286 6.67 7.48 31.49
CA PRO A 286 5.24 7.52 31.24
C PRO A 286 4.84 8.80 30.50
N VAL A 287 3.88 8.66 29.59
CA VAL A 287 3.27 9.75 28.83
C VAL A 287 1.77 9.55 28.74
N ASP A 288 1.03 10.64 28.88
CA ASP A 288 -0.42 10.65 28.70
C ASP A 288 -0.73 11.39 27.39
N VAL A 289 -1.51 10.76 26.51
CA VAL A 289 -2.16 11.42 25.36
C VAL A 289 -3.54 11.87 25.83
N ARG A 290 -3.70 13.18 26.04
CA ARG A 290 -4.97 13.79 26.45
C ARG A 290 -5.73 14.28 25.24
N PHE A 291 -6.89 13.71 25.01
CA PHE A 291 -7.88 14.17 24.05
C PHE A 291 -8.82 15.15 24.74
N LYS A 292 -9.05 16.29 24.12
CA LYS A 292 -10.19 17.17 24.40
C LYS A 292 -11.13 17.12 23.22
N TRP A 293 -12.42 17.10 23.46
CA TRP A 293 -13.41 17.19 22.39
C TRP A 293 -14.43 18.28 22.64
N VAL A 294 -15.06 18.71 21.55
CA VAL A 294 -16.28 19.53 21.53
C VAL A 294 -17.25 18.87 20.57
N ALA A 295 -18.37 18.36 21.07
CA ALA A 295 -19.45 17.80 20.28
C ALA A 295 -20.55 18.85 20.09
N HIS A 296 -20.78 19.25 18.85
CA HIS A 296 -21.79 20.25 18.49
C HIS A 296 -23.21 19.64 18.45
N GLU A 297 -23.29 18.32 18.25
CA GLU A 297 -24.50 17.51 18.37
C GLU A 297 -24.21 16.23 19.18
N PRO A 298 -25.23 15.60 19.81
CA PRO A 298 -25.04 14.34 20.52
C PRO A 298 -24.55 13.23 19.60
N ILE A 299 -23.43 12.59 19.95
CA ILE A 299 -22.86 11.46 19.21
C ILE A 299 -22.95 10.21 20.08
N ASP A 300 -23.73 9.21 19.67
CA ASP A 300 -23.95 8.00 20.48
C ASP A 300 -22.92 6.89 20.26
N ASP A 301 -22.02 7.01 19.28
CA ASP A 301 -21.12 5.91 18.89
C ASP A 301 -19.63 6.26 18.72
N ALA A 302 -19.17 7.25 19.50
CA ALA A 302 -17.84 7.85 19.35
C ALA A 302 -16.69 6.90 19.72
N LEU A 303 -15.59 7.06 18.98
CA LEU A 303 -14.35 6.33 19.11
C LEU A 303 -13.16 7.24 18.86
N PHE A 304 -12.23 7.22 19.80
CA PHE A 304 -11.02 8.03 19.75
C PHE A 304 -9.86 7.20 19.24
N SER A 305 -9.05 7.79 18.39
CA SER A 305 -7.82 7.19 17.90
C SER A 305 -6.69 8.20 17.88
N CYS A 306 -5.48 7.72 18.15
CA CYS A 306 -4.27 8.48 17.92
C CYS A 306 -3.22 7.61 17.23
N PHE A 307 -2.39 8.26 16.43
CA PHE A 307 -1.28 7.64 15.73
C PHE A 307 -0.01 8.43 15.98
N ILE A 308 1.09 7.71 16.17
CA ILE A 308 2.42 8.28 16.19
C ILE A 308 3.08 7.90 14.87
N THR A 309 3.54 8.91 14.14
CA THR A 309 4.23 8.74 12.86
C THR A 309 5.64 9.30 12.94
N SER A 310 6.55 8.79 12.11
CA SER A 310 7.86 9.39 11.90
C SER A 310 7.74 10.66 11.06
N VAL A 311 8.80 11.47 11.01
CA VAL A 311 8.86 12.66 10.13
C VAL A 311 8.77 12.31 8.64
N GLU A 312 9.12 11.08 8.26
CA GLU A 312 8.95 10.55 6.89
C GLU A 312 7.52 10.06 6.61
N GLY A 313 6.60 10.17 7.58
CA GLY A 313 5.19 9.81 7.41
C GLY A 313 4.87 8.33 7.65
N HIS A 314 5.83 7.52 8.11
CA HIS A 314 5.56 6.12 8.47
C HIS A 314 4.83 6.03 9.81
N THR A 315 3.72 5.32 9.86
CA THR A 315 3.04 5.01 11.13
C THR A 315 3.90 4.08 11.97
N ILE A 316 4.34 4.55 13.14
CA ILE A 316 5.11 3.77 14.11
C ILE A 316 4.18 2.93 14.98
N SER A 317 3.12 3.57 15.51
CA SER A 317 2.12 2.90 16.32
C SER A 317 0.82 3.70 16.36
N GLY A 318 -0.28 3.05 16.72
CA GLY A 318 -1.57 3.69 16.91
C GLY A 318 -2.38 3.01 17.99
N ALA A 319 -3.29 3.77 18.60
CA ALA A 319 -4.21 3.29 19.61
C ALA A 319 -5.63 3.71 19.24
N VAL A 320 -6.59 2.84 19.56
CA VAL A 320 -8.02 3.08 19.33
C VAL A 320 -8.79 2.69 20.59
N SER A 321 -9.74 3.52 21.01
CA SER A 321 -10.48 3.33 22.26
C SER A 321 -11.37 2.09 22.31
N THR A 322 -11.73 1.49 21.17
CA THR A 322 -12.73 0.43 20.99
C THR A 322 -12.61 -0.76 21.94
N PHE A 323 -11.39 -1.16 22.27
CA PHE A 323 -11.11 -2.38 23.03
C PHE A 323 -10.99 -2.14 24.54
N GLN A 324 -10.86 -0.88 24.96
CA GLN A 324 -10.60 -0.51 26.35
C GLN A 324 -11.73 0.34 26.95
N LEU A 325 -12.54 0.98 26.10
CA LEU A 325 -13.66 1.80 26.52
C LEU A 325 -14.94 1.33 25.84
N PRO A 326 -16.07 1.26 26.57
CA PRO A 326 -17.36 1.09 25.93
C PRO A 326 -17.65 2.28 25.03
N VAL A 327 -18.56 2.07 24.08
CA VAL A 327 -19.07 3.12 23.20
C VAL A 327 -19.45 4.35 24.03
N GLN A 328 -18.88 5.51 23.68
CA GLN A 328 -19.12 6.75 24.39
C GLN A 328 -20.23 7.53 23.69
N ARG A 329 -21.23 7.95 24.46
CA ARG A 329 -22.09 9.05 24.07
C ARG A 329 -21.37 10.35 24.40
N LEU A 330 -21.10 11.18 23.39
CA LEU A 330 -20.49 12.50 23.57
C LEU A 330 -21.55 13.59 23.43
N GLU A 331 -21.54 14.53 24.36
CA GLU A 331 -22.33 15.76 24.33
C GLU A 331 -21.47 16.90 24.87
N GLY A 332 -21.55 18.08 24.24
CA GLY A 332 -20.79 19.25 24.67
C GLY A 332 -19.28 19.00 24.72
N GLU A 333 -18.61 19.51 25.74
CA GLU A 333 -17.15 19.40 25.88
C GLU A 333 -16.74 18.31 26.86
N GLY A 334 -15.59 17.69 26.63
CA GLY A 334 -15.00 16.81 27.63
C GLY A 334 -13.57 16.38 27.31
N GLU A 335 -13.04 15.49 28.15
CA GLU A 335 -11.67 14.99 28.04
C GLU A 335 -11.56 13.48 28.21
N LEU A 336 -10.62 12.89 27.47
CA LEU A 336 -10.24 11.48 27.56
C LEU A 336 -8.72 11.39 27.64
N VAL A 337 -8.20 10.44 28.44
CA VAL A 337 -6.76 10.20 28.56
C VAL A 337 -6.42 8.79 28.13
N TYR A 338 -5.49 8.67 27.19
CA TYR A 338 -4.80 7.42 26.87
C TYR A 338 -3.41 7.42 27.49
N ARG A 339 -3.16 6.49 28.43
CA ARG A 339 -1.90 6.43 29.19
C ARG A 339 -0.93 5.43 28.56
N ILE A 340 0.29 5.87 28.31
CA ILE A 340 1.44 5.07 27.88
C ILE A 340 2.38 4.94 29.09
N PRO A 341 2.38 3.79 29.81
CA PRO A 341 3.13 3.66 31.06
C PRO A 341 4.65 3.78 30.91
N ALA A 342 5.18 3.37 29.76
CA ALA A 342 6.58 3.50 29.40
C ALA A 342 6.66 3.77 27.90
N LEU A 343 7.10 4.96 27.50
CA LEU A 343 7.17 5.36 26.10
C LEU A 343 8.16 4.46 25.34
N PRO A 344 7.69 3.62 24.39
CA PRO A 344 8.55 2.64 23.74
C PRO A 344 9.27 3.24 22.53
N LEU A 345 9.45 4.56 22.44
CA LEU A 345 10.08 5.23 21.31
C LEU A 345 11.56 5.48 21.59
N LEU A 346 12.40 5.25 20.58
CA LEU A 346 13.80 5.65 20.60
C LEU A 346 13.96 7.15 20.30
N PRO A 347 15.16 7.72 20.50
CA PRO A 347 15.38 9.14 20.25
C PRO A 347 15.09 9.55 18.80
N GLY A 348 14.41 10.66 18.62
CA GLY A 348 14.01 11.18 17.30
C GLY A 348 12.84 12.15 17.38
N THR A 349 12.46 12.70 16.23
CA THR A 349 11.30 13.59 16.09
C THR A 349 10.12 12.81 15.53
N TYR A 350 8.92 13.06 16.08
CA TYR A 350 7.69 12.33 15.75
C TYR A 350 6.50 13.27 15.67
N HIS A 351 5.46 12.81 14.97
CA HIS A 351 4.18 13.51 14.88
C HIS A 351 3.09 12.71 15.59
N LEU A 352 2.22 13.42 16.30
CA LEU A 352 0.96 12.91 16.84
C LEU A 352 -0.17 13.30 15.90
N ALA A 353 -0.91 12.31 15.43
CA ALA A 353 -2.21 12.46 14.79
C ALA A 353 -3.33 12.01 15.73
N ALA A 354 -4.53 12.56 15.58
CA ALA A 354 -5.71 12.05 16.27
C ALA A 354 -6.96 12.17 15.42
N ALA A 355 -7.89 11.23 15.63
CA ALA A 355 -9.19 11.23 15.00
C ALA A 355 -10.30 10.77 15.96
N LEU A 356 -11.48 11.33 15.73
CA LEU A 356 -12.75 11.00 16.35
C LEU A 356 -13.68 10.45 15.26
N GLY A 357 -14.09 9.20 15.41
CA GLY A 357 -14.94 8.51 14.43
C GLY A 357 -16.05 7.70 15.07
N ALA A 358 -16.89 7.13 14.22
CA ALA A 358 -18.00 6.27 14.57
C ALA A 358 -17.57 4.80 14.54
N ARG A 359 -17.95 4.03 15.56
CA ARG A 359 -17.53 2.63 15.69
C ARG A 359 -18.02 1.72 14.57
N HIS A 360 -19.23 1.94 14.06
CA HIS A 360 -19.91 0.96 13.19
C HIS A 360 -20.06 1.42 11.74
N SER A 361 -20.16 2.73 11.50
CA SER A 361 -20.39 3.28 10.16
C SER A 361 -19.09 3.63 9.41
N GLY A 362 -17.95 3.68 10.11
CA GLY A 362 -16.71 4.22 9.55
C GLY A 362 -16.76 5.73 9.30
N HIS A 363 -17.82 6.39 9.80
CA HIS A 363 -17.97 7.84 9.72
C HIS A 363 -16.90 8.54 10.54
N VAL A 364 -16.32 9.61 10.00
CA VAL A 364 -15.26 10.39 10.66
C VAL A 364 -15.86 11.73 11.04
N TYR A 365 -15.94 11.98 12.35
CA TYR A 365 -16.44 13.23 12.91
C TYR A 365 -15.40 14.34 12.72
N ASP A 366 -14.16 14.06 13.13
CA ASP A 366 -13.01 14.95 12.93
C ASP A 366 -11.70 14.17 13.00
N SER A 367 -10.69 14.63 12.28
CA SER A 367 -9.39 13.98 12.17
C SER A 367 -8.35 15.02 11.79
N SER A 368 -7.22 15.01 12.47
CA SER A 368 -6.06 15.81 12.06
C SER A 368 -4.78 14.99 12.11
N PRO A 369 -3.98 14.98 11.03
CA PRO A 369 -2.66 14.37 11.02
C PRO A 369 -1.65 15.15 11.88
N ASP A 370 -1.89 16.44 12.11
CA ASP A 370 -0.93 17.37 12.71
C ASP A 370 -1.40 17.89 14.09
N MET A 371 -1.63 16.99 15.05
CA MET A 371 -2.02 17.41 16.40
C MET A 371 -0.86 18.03 17.17
N ALA A 372 0.32 17.39 17.11
CA ALA A 372 1.55 17.88 17.74
C ALA A 372 2.80 17.30 17.08
N VAL A 373 3.91 18.04 17.13
CA VAL A 373 5.26 17.54 16.85
C VAL A 373 6.01 17.45 18.17
N PHE A 374 6.75 16.37 18.39
CA PHE A 374 7.49 16.17 19.64
C PHE A 374 8.81 15.44 19.41
N ASP A 375 9.79 15.76 20.25
CA ASP A 375 11.08 15.10 20.27
C ASP A 375 11.14 14.08 21.40
N VAL A 376 11.75 12.93 21.13
CA VAL A 376 12.11 11.91 22.11
C VAL A 376 13.62 11.95 22.31
N VAL A 377 14.05 11.97 23.56
CA VAL A 377 15.46 11.93 23.96
C VAL A 377 15.79 10.62 24.70
N PRO A 378 17.07 10.22 24.72
CA PRO A 378 17.50 9.00 25.42
C PRO A 378 17.06 8.98 26.88
N GLY A 379 16.47 7.85 27.31
CA GLY A 379 16.25 7.55 28.72
C GLY A 379 17.48 6.92 29.38
N ALA A 380 17.45 6.79 30.71
CA ALA A 380 18.51 6.17 31.51
C ALA A 380 18.82 4.71 31.15
N HIS A 381 17.98 4.08 30.32
CA HIS A 381 18.11 2.68 29.89
C HIS A 381 18.31 2.53 28.39
N HIS A 382 18.71 3.57 27.67
CA HIS A 382 19.07 3.42 26.26
C HIS A 382 20.35 2.55 26.14
N ARG A 383 20.20 1.30 25.66
CA ARG A 383 21.24 0.25 25.71
C ARG A 383 21.79 -0.10 24.33
N GLY A 384 21.94 0.91 23.47
CA GLY A 384 22.45 0.72 22.10
C GLY A 384 21.42 0.16 21.11
N ASP A 385 20.14 0.21 21.45
CA ASP A 385 19.04 -0.13 20.55
C ASP A 385 19.01 0.82 19.33
N TRP A 386 18.54 0.35 18.17
CA TRP A 386 18.39 1.15 16.95
C TRP A 386 17.00 0.97 16.34
N GLY A 387 16.57 1.97 15.55
CA GLY A 387 15.25 2.01 14.91
C GLY A 387 14.32 3.01 15.59
N HIS A 388 13.00 2.76 15.53
CA HIS A 388 12.00 3.68 16.07
C HIS A 388 11.47 3.31 17.46
N VAL A 389 11.61 2.05 17.87
CA VAL A 389 11.05 1.54 19.13
C VAL A 389 12.06 0.76 19.96
N THR A 390 11.92 0.79 21.28
CA THR A 390 12.69 -0.05 22.21
C THR A 390 11.98 -1.39 22.46
N LEU A 391 12.77 -2.47 22.49
CA LEU A 391 12.28 -3.80 22.86
C LEU A 391 12.31 -4.06 24.37
N ASN A 392 12.98 -3.19 25.14
CA ASN A 392 13.18 -3.34 26.59
C ASN A 392 13.77 -4.71 26.99
N GLY A 393 14.60 -5.30 26.13
CA GLY A 393 15.23 -6.60 26.36
C GLY A 393 16.44 -6.55 27.30
N THR A 394 16.82 -7.70 27.83
CA THR A 394 18.05 -7.87 28.63
C THR A 394 18.88 -9.02 28.09
N TRP A 395 20.15 -8.74 27.78
CA TRP A 395 21.12 -9.77 27.42
C TRP A 395 21.57 -10.52 28.68
N HIS A 396 21.53 -11.85 28.64
CA HIS A 396 22.12 -12.72 29.64
C HIS A 396 22.91 -13.82 28.95
N VAL A 397 24.04 -14.21 29.54
CA VAL A 397 24.82 -15.36 29.08
C VAL A 397 24.35 -16.56 29.88
N GLU A 398 23.74 -17.55 29.21
CA GLU A 398 23.49 -18.84 29.84
C GLU A 398 24.81 -19.63 29.91
N PRO A 399 25.28 -20.02 31.11
CA PRO A 399 26.46 -20.87 31.22
C PRO A 399 26.18 -22.22 30.55
N LYS A 400 27.16 -22.75 29.78
CA LYS A 400 27.10 -24.13 29.31
C LYS A 400 27.00 -25.03 30.53
N GLY A 401 25.90 -25.77 30.66
CA GLY A 401 25.78 -26.80 31.68
C GLY A 401 26.95 -27.78 31.57
N ASP A 402 27.62 -28.03 32.69
CA ASP A 402 28.60 -29.11 32.76
C ASP A 402 27.89 -30.41 32.38
N ALA A 403 28.37 -31.06 31.33
CA ALA A 403 27.91 -32.38 30.94
C ALA A 403 28.29 -33.36 32.07
N SER A 404 27.32 -33.71 32.91
CA SER A 404 27.42 -34.75 33.94
C SER A 404 27.46 -36.15 33.32
#